data_AF-A0A087UYE9-F1
#
_entry.id   AF-A0A087UYE9-F1
#
_cell.length_a   1.000
_cell.length_b   1.000
_cell.length_c   1.000
_cell.angle_alpha   90.00
_cell.angle_beta   90.00
_cell.angle_gamma   90.00
#
_symmetry.space_group_name_H-M   'P 1'
#
loop_
_entity.id
_entity.type
_entity.pdbx_description
1 polymer ?
#
loop_
_entity_poly.entity_id
_entity_poly.type
_entity_poly.pdbx_seq_one_letter_code
_entity_poly.pdbx_strand_id
1 'polypeptide(L)'
;MVFAPAIMDCLTPEMEKIAEMEIGETPKVKKESLEKLKKRIEQEPDFYPFMDDKFLLMFLRCKKHDVQRAFKALRSYYLFKEKYSRVYTDFLPSELKHVMAANCYSSTHFRDVDGRLLAIFRVGDVILSSPKQPLTSPASIRNRWDLLQKMRKDFCKSWFKAYLSSLQTRKKWKDTQPNLKIGDIVLLLDDDHLPGSWPIGQVVELHHGTDRLVRVATIKSRNSLFKRNIHKLLLLCPYIRTNT
;
A
#
# COMPACT_ATOMS: atom_id res chain seq x y z
N MET A 1 -14.65 -1.18 6.36
CA MET A 1 -13.41 -0.90 5.61
C MET A 1 -13.72 -1.13 4.14
N VAL A 2 -13.85 -0.07 3.33
CA VAL A 2 -14.00 -0.23 1.88
C VAL A 2 -12.60 -0.50 1.33
N PHE A 3 -12.38 -1.63 0.67
CA PHE A 3 -11.13 -1.84 -0.04
C PHE A 3 -11.14 -0.92 -1.25
N ALA A 4 -10.11 -0.08 -1.41
CA ALA A 4 -9.84 0.53 -2.71
C ALA A 4 -9.73 -0.60 -3.73
N PRO A 5 -10.31 -0.51 -4.95
CA PRO A 5 -9.88 -1.41 -5.99
C PRO A 5 -8.38 -1.14 -6.20
N ALA A 6 -7.55 -2.09 -5.78
CA ALA A 6 -6.13 -2.13 -6.13
C ALA A 6 -5.93 -2.22 -7.66
N ILE A 7 -7.01 -2.60 -8.36
CA ILE A 7 -7.12 -2.84 -9.78
C ILE A 7 -7.40 -1.50 -10.49
N MET A 8 -6.55 -1.14 -11.44
CA MET A 8 -6.84 -0.06 -12.39
C MET A 8 -7.74 -0.61 -13.51
N ASP A 9 -8.78 0.13 -13.87
CA ASP A 9 -9.69 -0.31 -14.93
C ASP A 9 -9.01 -0.36 -16.30
N CYS A 10 -8.06 0.55 -16.54
CA CYS A 10 -7.23 0.68 -17.74
C CYS A 10 -5.84 1.24 -17.38
N LEU A 11 -4.87 1.09 -18.30
CA LEU A 11 -3.57 1.74 -18.21
C LEU A 11 -3.67 3.20 -18.67
N THR A 12 -2.82 4.08 -18.14
CA THR A 12 -2.68 5.44 -18.71
C THR A 12 -1.86 5.39 -20.00
N PRO A 13 -1.97 6.39 -20.91
CA PRO A 13 -1.18 6.43 -22.13
C PRO A 13 0.34 6.32 -21.90
N GLU A 14 0.84 6.89 -20.80
CA GLU A 14 2.25 6.79 -20.42
C GLU A 14 2.64 5.37 -20.04
N MET A 15 1.78 4.68 -19.28
CA MET A 15 2.00 3.28 -18.91
C MET A 15 1.95 2.35 -20.12
N GLU A 16 1.09 2.65 -21.10
CA GLU A 16 1.05 1.92 -22.37
C GLU A 16 2.35 2.09 -23.14
N LYS A 17 2.89 3.31 -23.21
CA LYS A 17 4.19 3.58 -23.84
C LYS A 17 5.34 2.85 -23.14
N ILE A 18 5.34 2.82 -21.79
CA ILE A 18 6.33 2.06 -21.01
C ILE A 18 6.20 0.56 -21.31
N ALA A 19 4.98 0.02 -21.36
CA ALA A 19 4.75 -1.38 -21.68
C ALA A 19 5.23 -1.73 -23.10
N GLU A 20 4.99 -0.86 -24.08
CA GLU A 20 5.53 -1.03 -25.42
C GLU A 20 7.07 -1.04 -25.42
N MET A 21 7.72 -0.12 -24.70
CA MET A 21 9.18 -0.03 -24.64
C MET A 21 9.86 -1.17 -23.87
N GLU A 22 9.34 -1.55 -22.70
CA GLU A 22 10.01 -2.49 -21.79
C GLU A 22 9.69 -3.97 -22.06
N ILE A 23 8.46 -4.22 -22.52
CA ILE A 23 7.92 -5.57 -22.71
C ILE A 23 7.37 -5.82 -24.13
N GLY A 24 7.47 -4.83 -25.04
CA GLY A 24 7.01 -4.97 -26.41
C GLY A 24 5.49 -5.08 -26.56
N GLU A 25 4.72 -4.62 -25.57
CA GLU A 25 3.25 -4.73 -25.59
C GLU A 25 2.62 -3.73 -26.58
N THR A 26 2.44 -4.17 -27.82
CA THR A 26 1.60 -3.47 -28.81
C THR A 26 0.18 -4.05 -28.83
N PRO A 27 -0.85 -3.35 -29.34
CA PRO A 27 -2.20 -3.90 -29.46
C PRO A 27 -2.24 -5.25 -30.21
N LYS A 28 -1.38 -5.40 -31.23
CA LYS A 28 -1.23 -6.65 -31.99
C LYS A 28 -0.62 -7.76 -31.13
N VAL A 29 0.52 -7.52 -30.48
CA VAL A 29 1.19 -8.50 -29.61
C VAL A 29 0.27 -8.93 -28.47
N LYS A 30 -0.44 -7.98 -27.87
CA LYS A 30 -1.42 -8.22 -26.81
C LYS A 30 -2.52 -9.19 -27.26
N LYS A 31 -3.14 -8.93 -28.42
CA LYS A 31 -4.19 -9.79 -28.99
C LYS A 31 -3.65 -11.19 -29.34
N GLU A 32 -2.54 -11.26 -30.07
CA GLU A 32 -1.96 -12.53 -30.52
C GLU A 32 -1.49 -13.41 -29.37
N SER A 33 -0.81 -12.84 -28.38
CA SER A 33 -0.30 -13.58 -27.22
C SER A 33 -1.44 -14.10 -26.34
N LEU A 34 -2.52 -13.32 -26.20
CA LEU A 34 -3.72 -13.73 -25.48
C LEU A 34 -4.42 -14.90 -26.17
N GLU A 35 -4.66 -14.82 -27.48
CA GLU A 35 -5.28 -15.90 -28.26
C GLU A 35 -4.44 -17.19 -28.19
N LYS A 36 -3.10 -17.07 -28.30
CA LYS A 36 -2.18 -18.20 -28.15
C LYS A 36 -2.22 -18.80 -26.75
N LEU A 37 -2.28 -17.98 -25.70
CA LEU A 37 -2.38 -18.47 -24.32
C LEU A 37 -3.70 -19.21 -24.07
N LYS A 38 -4.83 -18.67 -24.54
CA LYS A 38 -6.13 -19.33 -24.42
C LYS A 38 -6.16 -20.69 -25.12
N LYS A 39 -5.69 -20.76 -26.38
CA LYS A 39 -5.54 -22.02 -27.12
C LYS A 39 -4.64 -23.02 -26.39
N ARG A 40 -3.56 -22.55 -25.76
CA ARG A 40 -2.65 -23.40 -24.98
C ARG A 40 -3.31 -23.96 -23.72
N ILE A 41 -4.19 -23.20 -23.07
CA ILE A 41 -4.97 -23.64 -21.90
C ILE A 41 -5.98 -24.71 -22.33
N GLU A 42 -6.69 -24.51 -23.44
CA GLU A 42 -7.67 -25.46 -23.99
C GLU A 42 -7.08 -26.84 -24.31
N GLN A 43 -5.76 -26.92 -24.53
CA GLN A 43 -5.05 -28.18 -24.75
C GLN A 43 -4.84 -29.00 -23.46
N GLU A 44 -5.21 -28.48 -22.29
CA GLU A 44 -4.96 -29.12 -20.99
C GLU A 44 -6.29 -29.52 -20.33
N PRO A 45 -6.71 -30.79 -20.46
CA PRO A 45 -8.06 -31.22 -20.05
C PRO A 45 -8.31 -31.16 -18.54
N ASP A 46 -7.27 -31.04 -17.71
CA ASP A 46 -7.40 -30.98 -16.25
C ASP A 46 -7.16 -29.56 -15.69
N PHE A 47 -7.15 -28.54 -16.55
CA PHE A 47 -6.81 -27.18 -16.14
C PHE A 47 -7.83 -26.13 -16.60
N TYR A 48 -8.64 -25.66 -15.64
CA TYR A 48 -9.76 -24.73 -15.87
C TYR A 48 -9.55 -23.40 -15.12
N PRO A 49 -8.58 -22.57 -15.52
CA PRO A 49 -8.35 -21.28 -14.89
C PRO A 49 -9.46 -20.27 -15.22
N PHE A 50 -9.47 -19.14 -14.52
CA PHE A 50 -10.30 -18.00 -14.88
C PHE A 50 -9.82 -17.41 -16.22
N MET A 51 -10.74 -17.29 -17.20
CA MET A 51 -10.39 -16.99 -18.59
C MET A 51 -10.58 -15.52 -19.01
N ASP A 52 -10.74 -14.61 -18.04
CA ASP A 52 -10.84 -13.17 -18.28
C ASP A 52 -9.55 -12.58 -18.88
N ASP A 53 -9.70 -11.69 -19.86
CA ASP A 53 -8.57 -11.11 -20.59
C ASP A 53 -7.65 -10.30 -19.69
N LYS A 54 -8.19 -9.48 -18.79
CA LYS A 54 -7.38 -8.65 -17.88
C LYS A 54 -6.58 -9.54 -16.93
N PHE A 55 -7.20 -10.61 -16.45
CA PHE A 55 -6.53 -11.60 -15.59
C PHE A 55 -5.39 -12.33 -16.32
N LEU A 56 -5.64 -12.86 -17.52
CA LEU A 56 -4.63 -13.58 -18.29
C LEU A 56 -3.48 -12.66 -18.75
N LEU A 57 -3.79 -11.42 -19.10
CA LEU A 57 -2.79 -10.40 -19.46
C LEU A 57 -1.81 -10.11 -18.32
N MET A 58 -2.22 -10.25 -17.06
CA MET A 58 -1.32 -10.09 -15.91
C MET A 58 -0.13 -11.07 -15.99
N PHE A 59 -0.38 -12.32 -16.35
CA PHE A 59 0.67 -13.34 -16.49
C PHE A 59 1.52 -13.11 -17.73
N LEU A 60 0.91 -12.71 -18.85
CA LEU A 60 1.62 -12.37 -20.09
C LEU A 60 2.57 -11.19 -19.86
N ARG A 61 2.11 -10.10 -19.24
CA ARG A 61 2.93 -8.92 -18.94
C ARG A 61 4.10 -9.25 -18.03
N CYS A 62 3.87 -10.01 -16.96
CA CYS A 62 4.95 -10.47 -16.06
C CYS A 62 6.00 -11.35 -16.77
N LYS A 63 5.67 -11.91 -17.94
CA LYS A 63 6.54 -12.78 -18.74
C LYS A 63 6.85 -12.19 -20.12
N LYS A 64 6.69 -10.87 -20.30
CA LYS A 64 6.99 -10.15 -21.57
C LYS A 64 6.33 -10.80 -22.79
N HIS A 65 5.06 -11.19 -22.67
CA HIS A 65 4.26 -11.89 -23.68
C HIS A 65 4.79 -13.25 -24.14
N ASP A 66 5.73 -13.87 -23.41
CA ASP A 66 6.11 -15.27 -23.61
C ASP A 66 4.98 -16.18 -23.14
N VAL A 67 4.28 -16.78 -24.10
CA VAL A 67 3.09 -17.62 -23.86
C VAL A 67 3.41 -18.85 -23.02
N GLN A 68 4.55 -19.51 -23.23
CA GLN A 68 4.89 -20.75 -22.51
C GLN A 68 5.27 -20.44 -21.06
N ARG A 69 6.06 -19.39 -20.84
CA ARG A 69 6.41 -18.94 -19.48
C ARG A 69 5.19 -18.40 -18.74
N ALA A 70 4.29 -17.69 -19.42
CA ALA A 70 3.04 -17.21 -18.85
C ALA A 70 2.12 -18.38 -18.46
N PHE A 71 1.96 -19.37 -19.34
CA PHE A 71 1.19 -20.58 -19.05
C PHE A 71 1.76 -21.34 -17.83
N LYS A 72 3.08 -21.53 -17.77
CA LYS A 72 3.74 -22.16 -16.61
C LYS A 72 3.49 -21.37 -15.32
N ALA A 73 3.59 -20.04 -15.37
CA ALA A 73 3.33 -19.18 -14.21
C ALA A 73 1.85 -19.24 -13.76
N LEU A 74 0.92 -19.26 -14.71
CA LEU A 74 -0.52 -19.41 -14.45
C LEU A 74 -0.80 -20.76 -13.78
N ARG A 75 -0.23 -21.86 -14.29
CA ARG A 75 -0.37 -23.18 -13.66
C ARG A 75 0.23 -23.20 -12.25
N SER A 76 1.42 -22.63 -12.05
CA SER A 76 2.03 -22.52 -10.73
C SER A 76 1.19 -21.69 -9.76
N TYR A 77 0.50 -20.64 -10.22
CA TYR A 77 -0.40 -19.84 -9.40
C TYR A 77 -1.57 -20.68 -8.84
N TYR A 78 -2.20 -21.49 -9.68
CA TYR A 78 -3.29 -22.37 -9.24
C TYR A 78 -2.79 -23.52 -8.37
N LEU A 79 -1.68 -24.17 -8.73
CA LEU A 79 -1.07 -25.20 -7.90
C LEU A 79 -0.68 -24.68 -6.51
N PHE A 80 -0.20 -23.44 -6.42
CA PHE A 80 0.10 -22.81 -5.14
C PHE A 80 -1.17 -22.59 -4.32
N LYS A 81 -2.25 -22.11 -4.95
CA LYS A 81 -3.54 -21.92 -4.28
C LYS A 81 -4.12 -23.24 -3.78
N GLU A 82 -4.04 -24.31 -4.57
CA GLU A 82 -4.48 -25.65 -4.19
C GLU A 82 -3.62 -26.21 -3.04
N LYS A 83 -2.29 -26.13 -3.15
CA LYS A 83 -1.37 -26.57 -2.09
C LYS A 83 -1.64 -25.88 -0.75
N TYR A 84 -2.05 -24.63 -0.78
CA TYR A 84 -2.36 -23.82 0.40
C TYR A 84 -3.85 -23.45 0.46
N SER A 85 -4.74 -24.36 0.05
CA SER A 85 -6.18 -24.11 -0.09
C SER A 85 -6.81 -23.53 1.17
N ARG A 86 -6.42 -24.02 2.34
CA ARG A 86 -6.84 -23.51 3.66
C ARG A 86 -6.64 -22.00 3.85
N VAL A 87 -5.66 -21.40 3.17
CA VAL A 87 -5.37 -19.96 3.27
C VAL A 87 -6.08 -19.17 2.17
N TYR A 88 -6.23 -19.75 0.98
CA TYR A 88 -6.62 -19.01 -0.22
C TYR A 88 -8.04 -19.30 -0.75
N THR A 89 -8.55 -20.51 -0.56
CA THR A 89 -9.84 -20.95 -1.13
C THR A 89 -10.82 -21.41 -0.06
N ASP A 90 -10.35 -22.09 0.98
CA ASP A 90 -11.21 -22.78 1.96
C ASP A 90 -11.43 -21.93 3.21
N PHE A 91 -11.31 -20.61 3.06
CA PHE A 91 -11.26 -19.65 4.14
C PHE A 91 -12.46 -18.71 4.12
N LEU A 92 -13.13 -18.52 5.25
CA LEU A 92 -14.26 -17.59 5.34
C LEU A 92 -13.80 -16.18 5.72
N PRO A 93 -14.12 -15.12 4.95
CA PRO A 93 -13.72 -13.75 5.30
C PRO A 93 -14.06 -13.32 6.74
N SER A 94 -15.09 -13.90 7.35
CA SER A 94 -15.45 -13.70 8.76
C SER A 94 -14.38 -14.13 9.77
N GLU A 95 -13.60 -15.16 9.45
CA GLU A 95 -12.53 -15.69 10.31
C GLU A 95 -11.31 -14.73 10.34
N LEU A 96 -11.12 -13.88 9.32
CA LEU A 96 -9.98 -12.95 9.19
C LEU A 96 -10.34 -11.56 9.73
N LYS A 97 -11.52 -11.38 10.33
CA LYS A 97 -11.95 -10.09 10.91
C LYS A 97 -10.89 -9.52 11.85
N HIS A 98 -10.26 -10.38 12.65
CA HIS A 98 -9.21 -9.98 13.59
C HIS A 98 -7.93 -9.49 12.87
N VAL A 99 -7.52 -10.14 11.78
CA VAL A 99 -6.37 -9.71 10.95
C VAL A 99 -6.69 -8.41 10.21
N MET A 100 -7.89 -8.31 9.64
CA MET A 100 -8.33 -7.07 8.98
C MET A 100 -8.46 -5.92 9.99
N ALA A 101 -8.93 -6.19 11.21
CA ALA A 101 -9.00 -5.22 12.29
C ALA A 101 -7.64 -4.84 12.87
N ALA A 102 -6.63 -5.72 12.77
CA ALA A 102 -5.26 -5.42 13.18
C ALA A 102 -4.62 -4.32 12.32
N ASN A 103 -5.19 -4.00 11.15
CA ASN A 103 -4.77 -2.87 10.30
C ASN A 103 -3.27 -2.89 9.95
N CYS A 104 -2.69 -4.08 9.97
CA CYS A 104 -1.27 -4.35 9.75
C CYS A 104 -0.84 -4.23 8.29
N TYR A 105 -1.80 -4.32 7.37
CA TYR A 105 -1.62 -4.13 5.95
C TYR A 105 -2.72 -3.21 5.45
N SER A 106 -2.34 -2.19 4.69
CA SER A 106 -3.28 -1.36 3.95
C SER A 106 -2.66 -0.89 2.64
N SER A 107 -3.47 -0.73 1.61
CA SER A 107 -3.06 -0.09 0.37
C SER A 107 -3.69 1.30 0.27
N THR A 108 -2.95 2.27 -0.30
CA THR A 108 -3.49 3.61 -0.51
C THR A 108 -4.25 3.71 -1.82
N HIS A 109 -5.22 4.62 -1.89
CA HIS A 109 -5.85 5.02 -3.16
C HIS A 109 -4.92 5.84 -4.05
N PHE A 110 -3.87 6.39 -3.45
CA PHE A 110 -2.82 7.09 -4.17
C PHE A 110 -1.85 6.08 -4.79
N ARG A 111 -1.22 6.50 -5.89
CA ARG A 111 -0.18 5.75 -6.58
C ARG A 111 1.10 6.57 -6.59
N ASP A 112 2.24 5.90 -6.71
CA ASP A 112 3.51 6.60 -6.93
C ASP A 112 3.56 7.22 -8.34
N VAL A 113 4.66 7.88 -8.64
CA VAL A 113 4.92 8.54 -9.95
C VAL A 113 4.86 7.60 -11.14
N ASP A 114 5.09 6.30 -10.92
CA ASP A 114 5.08 5.27 -11.95
C ASP A 114 3.74 4.50 -11.97
N GLY A 115 2.72 4.98 -11.25
CA GLY A 115 1.40 4.34 -11.16
C GLY A 115 1.35 3.11 -10.24
N ARG A 116 2.41 2.85 -9.45
CA ARG A 116 2.48 1.68 -8.56
C ARG A 116 1.62 1.90 -7.32
N LEU A 117 1.03 0.79 -6.84
CA LEU A 117 0.24 0.79 -5.62
C LEU A 117 1.16 0.95 -4.39
N LEU A 118 0.88 1.93 -3.54
CA LEU A 118 1.58 2.07 -2.27
C LEU A 118 0.96 1.11 -1.24
N ALA A 119 1.70 0.07 -0.89
CA ALA A 119 1.37 -0.87 0.17
C ALA A 119 2.08 -0.48 1.47
N ILE A 120 1.32 -0.43 2.57
CA ILE A 120 1.81 -0.02 3.89
C ILE A 120 1.67 -1.18 4.85
N PHE A 121 2.79 -1.53 5.46
CA PHE A 121 2.87 -2.55 6.50
C PHE A 121 3.12 -1.89 7.85
N ARG A 122 2.15 -1.97 8.75
CA ARG A 122 2.27 -1.49 10.14
C ARG A 122 2.73 -2.62 11.04
N VAL A 123 4.03 -2.91 10.98
CA VAL A 123 4.62 -4.04 11.71
C VAL A 123 4.46 -3.90 13.22
N GLY A 124 4.47 -2.67 13.75
CA GLY A 124 4.22 -2.40 15.17
C GLY A 124 2.84 -2.89 15.64
N ASP A 125 1.81 -2.78 14.80
CA ASP A 125 0.45 -3.22 15.14
C ASP A 125 0.34 -4.75 15.13
N VAL A 126 1.08 -5.45 14.26
CA VAL A 126 1.14 -6.92 14.23
C VAL A 126 1.64 -7.47 15.57
N ILE A 127 2.75 -6.94 16.07
CA ILE A 127 3.36 -7.37 17.33
C ILE A 127 2.41 -7.11 18.52
N LEU A 128 1.61 -6.05 18.45
CA LEU A 128 0.67 -5.64 19.48
C LEU A 128 -0.72 -6.32 19.38
N SER A 129 -1.01 -7.01 18.28
CA SER A 129 -2.32 -7.62 17.95
C SER A 129 -2.35 -9.14 18.08
N SER A 130 -1.22 -9.78 18.44
CA SER A 130 -1.13 -11.23 18.65
C SER A 130 -2.25 -11.77 19.55
N PRO A 131 -2.78 -12.99 19.28
CA PRO A 131 -3.93 -13.53 19.99
C PRO A 131 -3.68 -13.59 21.49
N LYS A 132 -4.54 -12.89 22.23
CA LYS A 132 -4.68 -13.04 23.68
C LYS A 132 -5.37 -14.37 23.94
N GLN A 133 -4.62 -15.45 24.14
CA GLN A 133 -5.21 -16.57 24.88
C GLN A 133 -5.28 -16.15 26.35
N PRO A 134 -6.47 -16.16 26.99
CA PRO A 134 -6.51 -16.09 28.44
C PRO A 134 -5.86 -17.38 28.95
N LEU A 135 -4.69 -17.26 29.58
CA LEU A 135 -4.13 -18.35 30.37
C LEU A 135 -5.17 -18.65 31.45
N THR A 136 -5.84 -19.79 31.31
CA THR A 136 -6.81 -20.32 32.27
C THR A 136 -6.08 -20.63 33.58
N SER A 137 -5.90 -19.63 34.43
CA SER A 137 -5.49 -19.82 35.82
C SER A 137 -6.19 -18.78 36.70
N PRO A 138 -7.03 -19.21 37.66
CA PRO A 138 -7.83 -18.31 38.47
C PRO A 138 -7.03 -17.83 39.68
N ALA A 139 -6.04 -16.96 39.46
CA ALA A 139 -5.48 -16.14 40.52
C ALA A 139 -4.78 -14.90 39.93
N SER A 140 -5.34 -13.72 40.20
CA SER A 140 -4.71 -12.40 39.93
C SER A 140 -4.56 -11.97 38.45
N ILE A 141 -5.51 -12.31 37.58
CA ILE A 141 -5.53 -11.81 36.18
C ILE A 141 -6.09 -10.38 36.07
N ARG A 142 -6.82 -9.90 37.08
CA ARG A 142 -7.60 -8.65 36.99
C ARG A 142 -6.76 -7.37 36.88
N ASN A 143 -5.45 -7.40 37.22
CA ASN A 143 -4.59 -6.21 37.19
C ASN A 143 -3.35 -6.32 36.28
N ARG A 144 -2.92 -7.53 35.89
CA ARG A 144 -1.70 -7.70 35.09
C ARG A 144 -1.89 -7.25 33.65
N TRP A 145 -3.05 -7.52 33.08
CA TRP A 145 -3.37 -7.07 31.74
C TRP A 145 -3.47 -5.54 31.70
N ASP A 146 -4.24 -4.93 32.60
CA ASP A 146 -4.33 -3.46 32.70
C ASP A 146 -2.97 -2.81 32.97
N LEU A 147 -2.11 -3.44 33.78
CA LEU A 147 -0.74 -2.98 34.01
C LEU A 147 0.13 -3.07 32.75
N LEU A 148 0.13 -4.20 32.04
CA LEU A 148 0.85 -4.35 30.76
C LEU A 148 0.35 -3.34 29.73
N GLN A 149 -0.94 -3.04 29.76
CA GLN A 149 -1.58 -2.09 28.87
C GLN A 149 -1.24 -0.64 29.19
N LYS A 150 -1.15 -0.30 30.47
CA LYS A 150 -0.61 0.96 30.97
C LYS A 150 0.88 1.10 30.63
N MET A 151 1.70 0.11 30.96
CA MET A 151 3.14 0.09 30.64
C MET A 151 3.39 0.23 29.15
N ARG A 152 2.58 -0.42 28.31
CA ARG A 152 2.64 -0.27 26.86
C ARG A 152 2.29 1.15 26.42
N LYS A 153 1.20 1.72 26.95
CA LYS A 153 0.79 3.10 26.63
C LYS A 153 1.88 4.09 27.04
N ASP A 154 2.45 3.92 28.22
CA ASP A 154 3.50 4.77 28.77
C ASP A 154 4.81 4.61 27.98
N PHE A 155 5.17 3.38 27.60
CA PHE A 155 6.33 3.10 26.75
C PHE A 155 6.16 3.72 25.36
N CYS A 156 5.02 3.51 24.68
CA CYS A 156 4.78 4.12 23.37
C CYS A 156 4.79 5.65 23.50
N LYS A 157 4.12 6.23 24.50
CA LYS A 157 4.13 7.68 24.70
C LYS A 157 5.55 8.23 24.93
N SER A 158 6.35 7.54 25.74
CA SER A 158 7.73 7.95 26.06
C SER A 158 8.68 7.74 24.87
N TRP A 159 8.65 6.55 24.25
CA TRP A 159 9.44 6.20 23.08
C TRP A 159 9.12 7.09 21.90
N PHE A 160 7.85 7.33 21.56
CA PHE A 160 7.51 8.22 20.46
C PHE A 160 7.83 9.67 20.77
N LYS A 161 7.66 10.15 22.01
CA LYS A 161 8.09 11.51 22.37
C LYS A 161 9.61 11.64 22.21
N ALA A 162 10.39 10.67 22.71
CA ALA A 162 11.84 10.66 22.60
C ALA A 162 12.31 10.46 21.15
N TYR A 163 11.68 9.55 20.40
CA TYR A 163 12.00 9.22 19.01
C TYR A 163 11.58 10.31 18.03
N LEU A 164 10.39 10.91 18.16
CA LEU A 164 10.01 12.08 17.37
C LEU A 164 10.93 13.25 17.70
N SER A 165 11.32 13.44 18.96
CA SER A 165 12.28 14.48 19.34
C SER A 165 13.69 14.22 18.80
N SER A 166 14.09 12.95 18.64
CA SER A 166 15.40 12.59 18.06
C SER A 166 15.38 12.57 16.52
N LEU A 167 14.27 12.18 15.90
CA LEU A 167 14.03 12.36 14.46
C LEU A 167 13.97 13.85 14.10
N GLN A 168 13.39 14.67 14.98
CA GLN A 168 13.48 16.12 14.95
C GLN A 168 14.76 16.61 15.65
N THR A 169 15.92 16.03 15.31
CA THR A 169 17.19 16.73 15.59
C THR A 169 17.15 18.04 14.80
N ARG A 170 16.64 19.11 15.41
CA ARG A 170 16.54 20.43 14.79
C ARG A 170 17.95 21.00 14.68
N LYS A 171 18.66 20.62 13.62
CA LYS A 171 19.62 21.54 13.02
C LYS A 171 18.81 22.79 12.66
N LYS A 172 19.13 23.94 13.27
CA LYS A 172 18.64 25.23 12.75
C LYS A 172 18.80 25.19 11.24
N TRP A 173 17.74 25.53 10.51
CA TRP A 173 17.75 25.58 9.04
C TRP A 173 18.88 26.50 8.60
N LYS A 174 20.04 25.93 8.28
CA LYS A 174 21.16 26.65 7.66
C LYS A 174 21.05 26.60 6.14
N ASP A 175 20.40 25.54 5.63
CA ASP A 175 20.28 25.25 4.21
C ASP A 175 18.80 25.12 3.80
N THR A 176 18.48 25.67 2.63
CA THR A 176 17.17 25.59 1.99
C THR A 176 16.87 24.13 1.62
N GLN A 177 15.82 23.53 2.20
CA GLN A 177 15.34 22.22 1.77
C GLN A 177 14.44 22.36 0.52
N PRO A 178 14.40 21.35 -0.37
CA PRO A 178 13.48 21.36 -1.49
C PRO A 178 12.03 21.45 -0.99
N ASN A 179 11.27 22.37 -1.59
CA ASN A 179 9.89 22.61 -1.20
C ASN A 179 8.99 21.45 -1.63
N LEU A 180 7.92 21.19 -0.87
CA LEU A 180 6.86 20.26 -1.29
C LEU A 180 6.28 20.74 -2.62
N LYS A 181 5.85 19.79 -3.44
CA LYS A 181 5.20 20.04 -4.74
C LYS A 181 3.76 19.58 -4.71
N ILE A 182 2.93 20.23 -5.51
CA ILE A 182 1.58 19.74 -5.79
C ILE A 182 1.71 18.35 -6.41
N GLY A 183 0.97 17.39 -5.86
CA GLY A 183 1.01 15.98 -6.23
C GLY A 183 1.77 15.09 -5.24
N ASP A 184 2.65 15.65 -4.40
CA ASP A 184 3.46 14.89 -3.45
C ASP A 184 2.58 14.09 -2.48
N ILE A 185 2.97 12.85 -2.19
CA ILE A 185 2.31 12.04 -1.16
C ILE A 185 3.03 12.25 0.16
N VAL A 186 2.28 12.61 1.19
CA VAL A 186 2.82 12.99 2.51
C VAL A 186 2.14 12.22 3.64
N LEU A 187 2.90 11.93 4.69
CA LEU A 187 2.40 11.51 6.01
C LEU A 187 2.07 12.72 6.86
N LEU A 188 0.95 12.62 7.58
CA LEU A 188 0.57 13.57 8.60
C LEU A 188 1.17 13.19 9.95
N LEU A 189 2.11 13.99 10.40
CA LEU A 189 2.66 13.96 11.75
C LEU A 189 1.81 14.90 12.64
N ASP A 190 0.61 14.46 13.03
CA ASP A 190 -0.20 15.18 14.04
C ASP A 190 -0.07 14.50 15.41
N ASP A 191 -0.09 15.31 16.47
CA ASP A 191 0.11 14.85 17.85
C ASP A 191 -1.11 14.08 18.41
N ASP A 192 -2.27 14.24 17.77
CA ASP A 192 -3.55 13.63 18.20
C ASP A 192 -3.77 12.22 17.65
N HIS A 193 -2.90 11.74 16.76
CA HIS A 193 -3.00 10.39 16.21
C HIS A 193 -2.21 9.38 17.04
N LEU A 194 -2.85 8.24 17.33
CA LEU A 194 -2.18 7.13 18.01
C LEU A 194 -0.95 6.70 17.19
N PRO A 195 0.16 6.35 17.85
CA PRO A 195 1.36 5.90 17.17
C PRO A 195 1.07 4.74 16.22
N GLY A 196 1.58 4.81 14.98
CA GLY A 196 1.30 3.84 13.91
C GLY A 196 0.11 4.19 13.01
N SER A 197 -0.74 5.15 13.39
CA SER A 197 -1.95 5.53 12.65
C SER A 197 -1.86 6.92 12.00
N TRP A 198 -0.70 7.30 11.48
CA TRP A 198 -0.56 8.57 10.76
C TRP A 198 -1.32 8.52 9.43
N PRO A 199 -2.26 9.44 9.19
CA PRO A 199 -2.96 9.53 7.92
C PRO A 199 -1.99 9.87 6.78
N ILE A 200 -2.32 9.38 5.59
CA ILE A 200 -1.64 9.74 4.35
C ILE A 200 -2.57 10.63 3.54
N GLY A 201 -1.98 11.59 2.84
CA GLY A 201 -2.68 12.38 1.86
C GLY A 201 -1.77 12.89 0.76
N GLN A 202 -2.39 13.43 -0.27
CA GLN A 202 -1.72 14.06 -1.39
C GLN A 202 -1.79 15.58 -1.26
N VAL A 203 -0.69 16.26 -1.53
CA VAL A 203 -0.64 17.72 -1.64
C VAL A 203 -1.43 18.15 -2.87
N VAL A 204 -2.49 18.92 -2.68
CA VAL A 204 -3.31 19.45 -3.78
C VAL A 204 -3.02 20.93 -4.04
N GLU A 205 -2.62 21.66 -3.00
CA GLU A 205 -2.40 23.10 -3.09
C GLU A 205 -1.32 23.51 -2.09
N LEU A 206 -0.52 24.51 -2.48
CA LEU A 206 0.52 25.10 -1.63
C LEU A 206 0.18 26.56 -1.37
N HIS A 207 0.16 26.95 -0.09
CA HIS A 207 -0.15 28.30 0.34
C HIS A 207 1.15 29.02 0.67
N HIS A 208 1.50 29.98 -0.19
CA HIS A 208 2.69 30.81 -0.05
C HIS A 208 2.43 31.98 0.91
N GLY A 209 3.40 32.27 1.77
CA GLY A 209 3.42 33.50 2.57
C GLY A 209 3.81 34.72 1.74
N THR A 210 3.79 35.88 2.38
CA THR A 210 4.27 37.16 1.80
C THR A 210 5.76 37.11 1.41
N ASP A 211 6.52 36.23 2.05
CA ASP A 211 7.93 35.91 1.78
C ASP A 211 8.13 34.89 0.64
N ARG A 212 7.06 34.51 -0.08
CA ARG A 212 7.01 33.45 -1.11
C ARG A 212 7.33 32.04 -0.61
N LEU A 213 7.56 31.85 0.68
CA LEU A 213 7.82 30.53 1.28
C LEU A 213 6.50 29.80 1.50
N VAL A 214 6.49 28.49 1.23
CA VAL A 214 5.33 27.64 1.54
C VAL A 214 5.35 27.33 3.02
N ARG A 215 4.29 27.67 3.73
CA ARG A 215 4.12 27.36 5.16
C ARG A 215 2.97 26.41 5.42
N VAL A 216 2.00 26.37 4.52
CA VAL A 216 0.79 25.55 4.64
C VAL A 216 0.51 24.85 3.31
N ALA A 217 0.05 23.62 3.38
CA ALA A 217 -0.42 22.86 2.23
C ALA A 217 -1.86 22.38 2.45
N THR A 218 -2.69 22.42 1.41
CA THR A 218 -3.98 21.71 1.38
C THR A 218 -3.70 20.26 1.01
N ILE A 219 -4.07 19.35 1.90
CA ILE A 219 -3.88 17.92 1.72
C ILE A 219 -5.24 17.27 1.48
N LYS A 220 -5.32 16.46 0.42
CA LYS A 220 -6.46 15.58 0.16
C LYS A 220 -6.14 14.21 0.73
N SER A 221 -6.93 13.80 1.71
CA SER A 221 -6.99 12.41 2.17
C SER A 221 -8.25 11.73 1.61
N ARG A 222 -8.47 10.47 1.97
CA ARG A 222 -9.49 9.59 1.38
C ARG A 222 -10.88 10.22 1.28
N ASN A 223 -11.32 10.90 2.34
CA ASN A 223 -12.68 11.45 2.45
C ASN A 223 -12.70 12.94 2.83
N SER A 224 -11.54 13.62 2.86
CA SER A 224 -11.46 14.98 3.38
C SER A 224 -10.32 15.77 2.76
N LEU A 225 -10.55 17.07 2.63
CA LEU A 225 -9.50 18.05 2.38
C LEU A 225 -9.27 18.83 3.67
N PHE A 226 -8.02 19.04 4.03
CA PHE A 226 -7.67 19.83 5.19
C PHE A 226 -6.34 20.56 4.98
N LYS A 227 -6.18 21.69 5.66
CA LYS A 227 -4.94 22.47 5.63
C LYS A 227 -4.03 22.04 6.78
N ARG A 228 -2.75 21.84 6.49
CA ARG A 228 -1.72 21.54 7.50
C ARG A 228 -0.44 22.31 7.22
N ASN A 229 0.24 22.67 8.31
CA ASN A 229 1.54 23.32 8.22
C ASN A 229 2.58 22.29 7.77
N ILE A 230 3.51 22.70 6.90
CA ILE A 230 4.51 21.81 6.30
C ILE A 230 5.40 21.09 7.32
N HIS A 231 5.62 21.67 8.51
CA HIS A 231 6.42 21.00 9.55
C HIS A 231 5.73 19.79 10.17
N LYS A 232 4.41 19.64 9.96
CA LYS A 232 3.62 18.47 10.34
C LYS A 232 3.47 17.46 9.21
N LEU A 233 4.17 17.67 8.09
CA LEU A 233 4.11 16.82 6.91
C LEU A 233 5.48 16.19 6.67
N LEU A 234 5.48 14.89 6.41
CA LEU A 234 6.67 14.16 5.99
C LEU A 234 6.45 13.65 4.57
N LEU A 235 7.37 14.00 3.65
CA LEU A 235 7.33 13.51 2.28
C LEU A 235 7.54 11.99 2.26
N LEU A 236 6.60 11.26 1.66
CA LEU A 236 6.72 9.81 1.43
C LEU A 236 7.16 9.51 0.00
N CYS A 237 6.52 10.13 -0.98
CA CYS A 237 6.79 9.91 -2.38
C CYS A 237 6.72 11.26 -3.10
N PRO A 238 7.82 11.72 -3.72
CA PRO A 238 7.82 12.94 -4.50
C PRO A 238 6.99 12.74 -5.76
N TYR A 239 6.20 13.75 -6.13
CA TYR A 239 5.58 13.84 -7.43
C TYR A 239 6.59 14.37 -8.44
N ILE A 240 7.01 13.49 -9.34
CA ILE A 240 7.79 13.86 -10.50
C ILE A 240 6.77 14.14 -11.60
N ARG A 241 6.54 15.43 -11.87
CA ARG A 241 5.99 15.85 -13.16
C ARG A 241 7.05 15.43 -14.17
N THR A 242 6.82 14.35 -14.92
CA THR A 242 7.60 14.06 -16.11
C THR A 242 7.35 15.24 -17.05
N ASN A 243 8.27 16.20 -17.03
CA ASN A 243 8.27 17.25 -18.03
C ASN A 243 8.58 16.56 -19.36
N THR A 244 7.59 16.60 -20.27
CA THR A 244 7.71 16.55 -21.74
C THR A 244 8.49 15.40 -22.35
#